data_AF-A0A950ZZU8-F1
#
_entry.id   AF-A0A950ZZU8-F1
#
_cell.length_a   1.000
_cell.length_b   1.000
_cell.length_c   1.000
_cell.angle_alpha   90.00
_cell.angle_beta   90.00
_cell.angle_gamma   90.00
#
_symmetry.space_group_name_H-M   'P 1'
#
loop_
_entity.id
_entity.type
_entity.pdbx_description
1 polymer ?
#
loop_
_entity_poly.entity_id
_entity_poly.type
_entity_poly.pdbx_seq_one_letter_code
_entity_poly.pdbx_strand_id
1 'polypeptide(L)'
;MEISLKLSPDQEAFVRQAIESGRLHDEQEAVEEAFSLWEERERRRQELLASVEAARAAHARGEGRPLTEASMRELTDQVKARGRARLAAEQSDPL
;
A
#
# COMPACT_ATOMS: atom_id res chain seq x y z
N MET A 1 3.50 -5.54 -27.72
CA MET A 1 4.27 -4.29 -27.84
C MET A 1 5.72 -4.64 -27.58
N GLU A 2 6.65 -4.21 -28.41
CA GLU A 2 8.07 -4.45 -28.22
C GLU A 2 8.73 -3.17 -27.72
N ILE A 3 9.59 -3.27 -26.70
CA ILE A 3 10.26 -2.14 -26.07
C ILE A 3 11.77 -2.37 -26.11
N SER A 4 12.51 -1.41 -26.67
CA SER A 4 13.98 -1.37 -26.59
C SER A 4 14.39 -0.36 -25.53
N LEU A 5 15.20 -0.78 -24.56
CA LEU A 5 15.66 0.05 -23.45
C LEU A 5 17.18 -0.11 -23.24
N LYS A 6 17.80 0.95 -22.69
CA LYS A 6 19.20 0.92 -22.24
C LYS A 6 19.22 1.11 -20.74
N LEU A 7 19.81 0.15 -20.05
CA LEU A 7 19.98 0.20 -18.60
C LEU A 7 21.12 1.16 -18.24
N SER A 8 21.07 1.71 -17.03
CA SER A 8 22.24 2.38 -16.47
C SER A 8 23.32 1.36 -16.12
N PRO A 9 24.61 1.76 -16.02
CA PRO A 9 25.68 0.85 -15.63
C PRO A 9 25.41 0.12 -14.31
N ASP A 10 24.80 0.80 -13.34
CA ASP A 10 24.45 0.20 -12.06
C ASP A 10 23.35 -0.85 -12.21
N GLN A 11 22.32 -0.58 -13.02
CA GLN A 11 21.26 -1.54 -13.30
C GLN A 11 21.81 -2.79 -13.97
N GLU A 12 22.69 -2.64 -14.96
CA GLU A 12 23.36 -3.78 -15.61
C GLU A 12 24.17 -4.60 -14.61
N ALA A 13 24.86 -3.96 -13.66
CA ALA A 13 25.62 -4.65 -12.62
C ALA A 13 24.69 -5.46 -11.69
N PHE A 14 23.57 -4.90 -11.25
CA PHE A 14 22.58 -5.60 -10.43
C PHE A 14 21.94 -6.78 -11.16
N VAL A 15 21.57 -6.61 -12.43
CA VAL A 15 20.99 -7.68 -13.26
C VAL A 15 22.01 -8.81 -13.43
N ARG A 16 23.26 -8.48 -13.76
CA ARG A 16 24.33 -9.47 -13.89
C ARG A 16 24.55 -10.25 -12.60
N GLN A 17 24.63 -9.58 -11.46
CA GLN A 17 24.78 -10.24 -10.16
C GLN A 17 23.60 -11.19 -9.86
N ALA A 18 22.38 -10.80 -10.21
CA ALA A 18 21.20 -11.63 -10.02
C ALA A 18 21.22 -12.88 -10.92
N ILE A 19 21.73 -12.77 -12.15
CA ILE A 19 21.91 -13.91 -13.05
C ILE A 19 23.05 -14.81 -12.56
N GLU A 20 24.20 -14.26 -12.20
CA GLU A 20 25.36 -15.00 -11.70
C GLU A 20 25.04 -15.79 -10.41
N SER A 21 24.15 -15.26 -9.56
CA SER A 21 23.66 -15.95 -8.36
C SER A 21 22.54 -16.96 -8.62
N GLY A 22 22.04 -17.04 -9.85
CA GLY A 22 20.93 -17.93 -10.25
C GLY A 22 19.56 -17.46 -9.77
N ARG A 23 19.42 -16.23 -9.27
CA ARG A 23 18.12 -15.63 -8.92
C ARG A 23 17.28 -15.35 -10.16
N LEU A 24 17.93 -14.92 -11.24
CA LEU A 24 17.34 -14.68 -12.55
C LEU A 24 18.01 -15.56 -13.59
N HIS A 25 17.27 -15.95 -14.62
CA HIS A 25 17.77 -16.72 -15.74
C HIS A 25 18.45 -15.83 -16.78
N ASP A 26 17.89 -14.64 -17.05
CA ASP A 26 18.35 -13.69 -18.06
C ASP A 26 17.92 -12.25 -17.74
N GLU A 27 18.31 -11.30 -18.60
CA GLU A 27 17.98 -9.89 -18.45
C GLU A 27 16.49 -9.59 -18.66
N GLN A 28 15.78 -10.43 -19.42
CA GLN A 28 14.36 -10.22 -19.69
C GLN A 28 13.55 -10.42 -18.41
N GLU A 29 13.86 -11.44 -17.61
CA GLU A 29 13.21 -11.65 -16.31
C GLU A 29 13.38 -10.44 -15.37
N ALA A 30 14.54 -9.77 -15.39
CA ALA A 30 14.75 -8.56 -14.59
C ALA A 30 13.80 -7.42 -15.00
N VAL A 31 13.59 -7.26 -16.30
CA VAL A 31 12.70 -6.23 -16.85
C VAL A 31 11.24 -6.57 -16.52
N GLU A 32 10.83 -7.84 -16.67
CA GLU A 32 9.49 -8.30 -16.31
C GLU A 32 9.20 -8.13 -14.81
N GLU A 33 10.16 -8.46 -13.95
CA GLU A 33 10.07 -8.24 -12.50
C GLU A 33 9.91 -6.74 -12.20
N ALA A 34 10.73 -5.87 -12.81
CA ALA A 34 10.64 -4.43 -12.63
C ALA A 34 9.29 -3.84 -13.06
N PHE A 35 8.74 -4.30 -14.19
CA PHE A 35 7.41 -3.87 -14.66
C PHE A 35 6.29 -4.37 -13.75
N SER A 36 6.40 -5.58 -13.23
CA SER A 36 5.41 -6.13 -12.28
C SER A 36 5.36 -5.29 -11.01
N LEU A 37 6.52 -4.94 -10.44
CA LEU A 37 6.63 -4.07 -9.27
C LEU A 37 6.10 -2.65 -9.56
N TRP A 38 6.37 -2.13 -10.76
CA TRP A 38 5.87 -0.82 -11.18
C TRP A 38 4.34 -0.83 -11.33
N GLU A 39 3.76 -1.87 -11.92
CA GLU A 39 2.31 -2.00 -12.08
C GLU A 39 1.61 -2.04 -10.72
N GLU A 40 2.11 -2.85 -9.79
CA GLU A 40 1.55 -2.92 -8.43
C GLU A 40 1.60 -1.54 -7.75
N ARG A 41 2.75 -0.85 -7.86
CA ARG A 41 2.90 0.49 -7.33
C ARG A 41 1.92 1.48 -7.98
N GLU A 42 1.70 1.40 -9.28
CA GLU A 42 0.77 2.30 -9.98
C GLU A 42 -0.67 2.01 -9.58
N ARG A 43 -1.05 0.74 -9.47
CA ARG A 43 -2.37 0.33 -8.96
C ARG A 43 -2.61 0.91 -7.55
N ARG A 44 -1.63 0.76 -6.65
CA ARG A 44 -1.68 1.32 -5.29
C ARG A 44 -1.78 2.84 -5.29
N ARG A 45 -1.05 3.50 -6.20
CA ARG A 45 -1.09 4.96 -6.36
C ARG A 45 -2.49 5.42 -6.79
N GLN A 46 -3.12 4.73 -7.74
CA GLN A 46 -4.47 5.05 -8.20
C GLN A 46 -5.51 4.87 -7.08
N GLU A 47 -5.42 3.79 -6.31
CA GLU A 47 -6.26 3.59 -5.12
C GLU A 47 -6.12 4.73 -4.11
N LEU A 48 -4.88 5.15 -3.82
CA LEU A 48 -4.61 6.26 -2.91
C LEU A 48 -5.21 7.56 -3.44
N LEU A 49 -4.99 7.90 -4.72
CA LEU A 49 -5.54 9.10 -5.32
C LEU A 49 -7.08 9.11 -5.26
N ALA A 50 -7.71 7.98 -5.58
CA ALA A 50 -9.16 7.84 -5.46
C ALA A 50 -9.64 8.05 -4.02
N SER A 51 -8.93 7.50 -3.03
CA SER A 51 -9.26 7.68 -1.60
C SER A 51 -9.15 9.14 -1.15
N VAL A 52 -8.13 9.86 -1.63
CA VAL A 52 -7.92 11.28 -1.34
C VAL A 52 -9.03 12.13 -1.96
N GLU A 53 -9.38 11.88 -3.22
CA GLU A 53 -10.47 12.59 -3.88
C GLU A 53 -11.83 12.33 -3.20
N ALA A 54 -12.10 11.08 -2.80
CA ALA A 54 -13.30 10.75 -2.04
C ALA A 54 -13.33 11.50 -0.69
N ALA A 55 -12.21 11.56 0.03
CA ALA A 55 -12.09 12.30 1.28
C ALA A 55 -12.28 13.82 1.10
N ARG A 56 -11.71 14.40 0.04
CA ARG A 56 -11.93 15.81 -0.33
C ARG A 56 -13.40 16.10 -0.61
N ALA A 57 -14.07 15.24 -1.36
CA ALA A 57 -15.49 15.38 -1.66
C ALA A 57 -16.37 15.28 -0.39
N ALA A 58 -16.08 14.32 0.50
CA ALA A 58 -16.76 14.20 1.80
C ALA A 58 -16.55 15.45 2.68
N HIS A 59 -15.31 15.96 2.72
CA HIS A 59 -15.00 17.19 3.44
C HIS A 59 -15.76 18.40 2.88
N ALA A 60 -15.84 18.56 1.56
CA ALA A 60 -16.60 19.63 0.92
C ALA A 60 -18.12 19.55 1.20
N ARG A 61 -18.66 18.34 1.42
CA ARG A 61 -20.04 18.13 1.87
C ARG A 61 -20.25 18.36 3.37
N GLY A 62 -19.19 18.68 4.12
CA GLY A 62 -19.26 18.91 5.57
C GLY A 62 -19.30 17.63 6.41
N GLU A 63 -18.94 16.47 5.84
CA GLU A 63 -18.93 15.19 6.57
C GLU A 63 -17.74 15.05 7.53
N GLY A 64 -16.85 16.04 7.57
CA GLY A 64 -15.75 16.11 8.54
C GLY A 64 -16.26 16.38 9.96
N ARG A 65 -15.53 15.86 10.96
CA ARG A 65 -15.78 16.15 12.38
C ARG A 65 -14.80 17.22 12.87
N PRO A 66 -15.27 18.27 13.58
CA PRO A 66 -14.38 19.22 14.24
C PRO A 66 -13.50 18.51 15.27
N LEU A 67 -12.18 18.73 15.21
CA LEU A 67 -11.22 18.24 16.19
C LEU A 67 -11.27 19.10 17.46
N THR A 68 -12.20 18.77 18.34
CA THR A 68 -12.33 19.35 19.68
C THR A 68 -11.93 18.35 20.77
N GLU A 69 -11.61 18.83 21.96
CA GLU A 69 -11.30 17.96 23.11
C GLU A 69 -12.44 16.97 23.42
N ALA A 70 -13.69 17.43 23.32
CA ALA A 70 -14.87 16.58 23.47
C ALA A 70 -14.93 15.47 22.41
N SER A 71 -14.73 15.83 21.13
CA SER A 71 -14.72 14.85 20.04
C SER A 71 -13.59 13.82 20.15
N MET A 72 -12.43 14.23 20.68
CA MET A 72 -11.28 13.35 20.89
C MET A 72 -11.51 12.39 22.05
N ARG A 73 -12.14 12.84 23.14
CA ARG A 73 -12.58 11.96 24.24
C ARG A 73 -13.57 10.92 23.73
N GLU A 74 -14.60 11.37 23.01
CA GLU A 74 -15.61 10.49 22.43
C GLU A 74 -14.99 9.44 21.50
N LEU A 75 -14.07 9.86 20.60
CA LEU A 75 -13.36 8.95 19.71
C LEU A 75 -12.54 7.91 20.51
N THR A 76 -11.84 8.35 21.55
CA THR A 76 -11.05 7.47 22.41
C THR A 76 -11.92 6.42 23.09
N ASP A 77 -13.07 6.81 23.62
CA ASP A 77 -13.99 5.89 24.28
C ASP A 77 -14.59 4.87 23.31
N GLN A 78 -14.95 5.31 22.09
CA GLN A 78 -15.41 4.42 21.02
C GLN A 78 -14.34 3.40 20.61
N VAL A 79 -13.09 3.84 20.44
CA VAL A 79 -11.97 2.95 20.10
C VAL A 79 -11.73 1.93 21.21
N LYS A 80 -11.75 2.36 22.48
CA LYS A 80 -11.62 1.45 23.65
C LYS A 80 -12.75 0.44 23.71
N ALA A 81 -14.00 0.88 23.50
CA ALA A 81 -15.17 -0.01 23.52
C ALA A 81 -15.07 -1.08 22.42
N ARG A 82 -14.72 -0.67 21.19
CA ARG A 82 -14.53 -1.58 20.06
C ARG A 82 -13.39 -2.58 20.31
N GLY A 83 -12.27 -2.10 20.83
CA GLY A 83 -11.13 -2.96 21.18
C GLY A 83 -11.49 -4.01 22.22
N ARG A 84 -12.20 -3.63 23.30
CA ARG A 84 -12.68 -4.57 24.32
C ARG A 84 -13.68 -5.57 23.76
N ALA A 85 -14.60 -5.14 22.90
CA ALA A 85 -15.56 -6.04 22.25
C ALA A 85 -14.86 -7.08 21.37
N ARG A 86 -13.85 -6.67 20.59
CA ARG A 86 -13.06 -7.60 19.76
C ARG A 86 -12.29 -8.60 20.62
N LEU A 87 -11.62 -8.13 21.67
CA LEU A 87 -10.88 -8.98 22.60
C LEU A 87 -11.79 -9.99 23.31
N ALA A 88 -12.98 -9.57 23.74
CA ALA A 88 -13.95 -10.46 24.36
C ALA A 88 -14.44 -11.53 23.36
N ALA A 89 -14.70 -11.16 22.10
CA ALA A 89 -15.06 -12.12 21.05
C ALA A 89 -13.93 -13.12 20.79
N GLU A 90 -12.68 -12.67 20.68
CA GLU A 90 -11.50 -13.53 20.53
C GLU A 90 -11.31 -14.50 21.71
N GLN A 91 -11.71 -14.11 22.92
CA GLN A 91 -11.65 -14.98 24.11
C GLN A 91 -12.84 -15.93 24.26
N SER A 92 -13.95 -15.63 23.57
CA SER A 92 -15.20 -16.40 23.66
C SER A 92 -15.30 -17.47 22.57
N ASP A 93 -14.41 -17.44 21.58
CA ASP A 93 -14.34 -18.40 20.48
C ASP A 93 -13.30 -19.48 20.85
N PRO A 94 -13.71 -20.67 21.31
CA PRO A 94 -12.78 -21.75 21.54
C PRO A 94 -12.37 -22.33 20.18
N LEU A 95 -11.06 -22.46 19.95
CA LEU A 95 -10.50 -23.23 18.82
C LEU A 95 -11.15 -24.62 18.70
#